data_AF-A0A3D5A3F8-F1
#
_entry.id   AF-A0A3D5A3F8-F1
#
_cell.length_a   1.000
_cell.length_b   1.000
_cell.length_c   1.000
_cell.angle_alpha   90.00
_cell.angle_beta   90.00
_cell.angle_gamma   90.00
#
_symmetry.space_group_name_H-M   'P 1'
#
loop_
_entity.id
_entity.type
_entity.pdbx_description
1 polymer ?
#
loop_
_entity_poly.entity_id
_entity_poly.type
_entity_poly.pdbx_seq_one_letter_code
_entity_poly.pdbx_strand_id
1 'polypeptide(L)'
;LVHLHPYWGGTAIEDAVALVLQQYAQLRDRYPSKRVVIGETGWPSDGETVGEARPSAENLRAFAGEFVRRANDADIEYFLFEVFDEAWKTSAEGVVGAHWGLYRSNGRLKEVLSDLLPAGIDRPARVLRPVS
;
A
#
# COMPACT_ATOMS: atom_id res chain seq x y z
N LEU A 1 -13.30 -8.06 -2.45
CA LEU A 1 -12.01 -7.34 -2.29
C LEU A 1 -11.25 -7.44 -3.61
N VAL A 2 -10.40 -6.46 -3.89
CA VAL A 2 -9.49 -6.46 -5.05
C VAL A 2 -8.11 -6.01 -4.60
N HIS A 3 -7.06 -6.60 -5.14
CA HIS A 3 -5.67 -6.21 -4.86
C HIS A 3 -5.14 -5.48 -6.10
N LEU A 4 -4.66 -4.25 -5.94
CA LEU A 4 -4.29 -3.37 -7.05
C LEU A 4 -2.86 -2.88 -6.83
N HIS A 5 -1.93 -3.43 -7.61
CA HIS A 5 -0.49 -3.15 -7.48
C HIS A 5 0.07 -2.67 -8.83
N PRO A 6 0.05 -1.35 -9.11
CA PRO A 6 0.56 -0.77 -10.36
C PRO A 6 2.01 -1.13 -10.65
N TYR A 7 2.82 -1.33 -9.59
CA TYR A 7 4.21 -1.75 -9.68
C TYR A 7 4.41 -2.99 -10.56
N TRP A 8 3.60 -4.05 -10.36
CA TRP A 8 3.73 -5.27 -11.16
C TRP A 8 3.32 -5.10 -12.62
N GLY A 9 2.53 -4.07 -12.94
CA GLY A 9 2.20 -3.66 -14.30
C GLY A 9 3.25 -2.76 -14.95
N GLY A 10 4.33 -2.43 -14.23
CA GLY A 10 5.40 -1.55 -14.69
C GLY A 10 4.99 -0.10 -14.91
N THR A 11 3.92 0.34 -14.25
CA THR A 11 3.39 1.71 -14.31
C THR A 11 4.34 2.67 -13.58
N ALA A 12 4.61 3.84 -14.16
CA ALA A 12 5.42 4.88 -13.52
C ALA A 12 4.74 5.41 -12.23
N ILE A 13 5.53 5.91 -11.28
CA ILE A 13 5.01 6.37 -9.97
C ILE A 13 4.00 7.50 -10.13
N GLU A 14 4.20 8.37 -11.12
CA GLU A 14 3.36 9.53 -11.44
C GLU A 14 1.94 9.14 -11.86
N ASP A 15 1.78 7.94 -12.43
CA ASP A 15 0.49 7.43 -12.92
C ASP A 15 -0.12 6.37 -12.00
N ALA A 16 0.65 5.84 -11.06
CA ALA A 16 0.30 4.66 -10.29
C ALA A 16 -1.00 4.82 -9.48
N VAL A 17 -1.14 5.92 -8.74
CA VAL A 17 -2.36 6.17 -7.92
C VAL A 17 -3.57 6.41 -8.82
N ALA A 18 -3.41 7.11 -9.94
CA ALA A 18 -4.48 7.32 -10.90
C ALA A 18 -4.97 5.98 -11.48
N LEU A 19 -4.05 5.06 -11.80
CA LEU A 19 -4.39 3.73 -12.29
C LEU A 19 -5.20 2.92 -11.26
N VAL A 20 -4.80 2.92 -9.98
CA VAL A 20 -5.55 2.23 -8.91
C VAL A 20 -6.98 2.74 -8.82
N LEU A 21 -7.15 4.08 -8.82
CA LEU A 21 -8.47 4.70 -8.70
C LEU A 21 -9.34 4.46 -9.94
N GLN A 22 -8.73 4.47 -11.13
CA GLN A 22 -9.40 4.11 -12.38
C GLN A 22 -9.90 2.65 -12.33
N GLN A 23 -9.05 1.71 -11.92
CA GLN A 23 -9.42 0.30 -11.82
C GLN A 23 -10.51 0.07 -10.76
N TYR A 24 -10.43 0.76 -9.63
CA TYR A 24 -11.48 0.74 -8.61
C TYR A 24 -12.83 1.25 -9.17
N ALA A 25 -12.83 2.38 -9.88
CA ALA A 25 -14.05 2.93 -10.49
C ALA A 25 -14.67 1.96 -11.51
N GLN A 26 -13.84 1.36 -12.38
CA GLN A 26 -14.29 0.35 -13.34
C GLN A 26 -14.95 -0.86 -12.66
N LEU A 27 -14.42 -1.30 -11.51
CA LEU A 27 -15.01 -2.39 -10.75
C LEU A 27 -16.35 -2.00 -10.11
N ARG A 28 -16.48 -0.78 -9.59
CA ARG A 28 -17.77 -0.26 -9.08
C ARG A 28 -18.82 -0.20 -10.16
N ASP A 29 -18.46 0.29 -11.35
CA ASP A 29 -19.39 0.38 -12.49
C ASP A 29 -19.79 -1.00 -12.99
N ARG A 30 -18.85 -1.94 -13.01
CA ARG A 30 -19.12 -3.32 -13.47
C ARG A 30 -19.97 -4.12 -12.50
N TYR A 31 -19.89 -3.82 -11.20
CA TYR A 31 -20.57 -4.53 -10.12
C TYR A 31 -21.32 -3.57 -9.18
N PRO A 32 -22.33 -2.83 -9.69
CA PRO A 32 -22.96 -1.73 -8.95
C PRO A 32 -23.70 -2.16 -7.68
N SER A 33 -24.06 -3.44 -7.56
CA SER A 33 -24.72 -4.01 -6.37
C SER A 33 -23.75 -4.63 -5.35
N LYS A 34 -22.44 -4.66 -5.65
CA LYS A 34 -21.44 -5.28 -4.77
C LYS A 34 -20.60 -4.19 -4.11
N ARG A 35 -20.35 -4.37 -2.81
CA ARG A 35 -19.33 -3.59 -2.10
C ARG A 35 -17.95 -3.96 -2.64
N VAL A 36 -17.21 -2.95 -3.09
CA VAL A 36 -15.82 -3.08 -3.56
C VAL A 36 -14.92 -2.45 -2.50
N VAL A 37 -13.93 -3.20 -2.05
CA VAL A 37 -12.90 -2.76 -1.10
C VAL A 37 -11.55 -3.07 -1.72
N ILE A 38 -10.63 -2.10 -1.69
CA ILE A 38 -9.23 -2.31 -2.08
C ILE A 38 -8.57 -3.08 -0.94
N GLY A 39 -8.42 -4.40 -1.12
CA GLY A 39 -7.86 -5.28 -0.10
C GLY A 39 -6.37 -5.07 0.09
N GLU A 40 -5.65 -4.72 -0.98
CA GLU A 40 -4.22 -4.44 -0.96
C GLU A 40 -3.88 -3.43 -2.04
N THR A 41 -3.04 -2.46 -1.70
CA THR A 41 -2.31 -1.62 -2.65
C THR A 41 -1.10 -1.00 -1.94
N GLY A 42 -0.04 -0.70 -2.68
CA GLY A 42 1.18 -0.17 -2.11
C GLY A 42 2.25 0.05 -3.16
N TRP A 43 3.45 0.39 -2.69
CA TRP A 43 4.62 0.55 -3.52
C TRP A 43 5.88 0.14 -2.75
N PRO A 44 6.80 -0.62 -3.36
CA PRO A 44 8.01 -1.07 -2.67
C PRO A 44 9.04 0.07 -2.52
N SER A 45 9.73 0.11 -1.38
CA SER A 45 10.76 1.14 -1.14
C SER A 45 12.13 0.79 -1.71
N ASP A 46 12.34 -0.44 -2.17
CA ASP A 46 13.63 -0.93 -2.67
C ASP A 46 13.40 -2.19 -3.53
N GLY A 47 14.43 -2.60 -4.28
CA GLY A 47 14.41 -3.77 -5.16
C GLY A 47 14.48 -3.43 -6.64
N GLU A 48 14.08 -4.39 -7.47
CA GLU A 48 14.22 -4.34 -8.92
C GLU A 48 13.20 -3.39 -9.58
N THR A 49 13.57 -2.80 -10.72
CA THR A 49 12.62 -2.03 -11.53
C THR A 49 11.83 -2.97 -12.44
N VAL A 50 10.51 -2.78 -12.53
CA VAL A 50 9.64 -3.44 -13.51
C VAL A 50 9.13 -2.38 -14.48
N GLY A 51 9.52 -2.43 -15.76
CA GLY A 51 9.14 -1.38 -16.72
C GLY A 51 9.56 0.01 -16.24
N GLU A 52 8.60 0.93 -16.09
CA GLU A 52 8.84 2.28 -15.52
C GLU A 52 8.61 2.33 -13.99
N ALA A 53 8.14 1.23 -13.38
CA ALA A 53 7.90 1.16 -11.94
C ALA A 53 9.24 0.98 -11.19
N ARG A 54 9.78 2.09 -10.69
CA ARG A 54 11.03 2.13 -9.93
C ARG A 54 10.75 2.09 -8.42
N PRO A 55 11.18 1.06 -7.68
CA PRO A 55 11.15 1.09 -6.21
C PRO A 55 12.10 2.16 -5.68
N SER A 56 11.63 2.93 -4.70
CA SER A 56 12.47 3.82 -3.89
C SER A 56 11.70 4.27 -2.65
N ALA A 57 12.42 4.71 -1.63
CA ALA A 57 11.80 5.28 -0.43
C ALA A 57 10.91 6.48 -0.78
N GLU A 58 11.37 7.32 -1.72
CA GLU A 58 10.65 8.49 -2.21
C GLU A 58 9.38 8.11 -2.97
N ASN A 59 9.44 7.06 -3.80
CA ASN A 59 8.28 6.58 -4.55
C ASN A 59 7.26 5.88 -3.64
N LEU A 60 7.71 5.13 -2.62
CA LEU A 60 6.83 4.64 -1.56
C LEU A 60 6.10 5.80 -0.87
N ARG A 61 6.82 6.86 -0.48
CA ARG A 61 6.21 8.04 0.14
C ARG A 61 5.23 8.74 -0.79
N ALA A 62 5.60 8.94 -2.05
CA ALA A 62 4.75 9.57 -3.06
C ALA A 62 3.44 8.78 -3.23
N PHE A 63 3.55 7.46 -3.44
CA PHE A 63 2.40 6.59 -3.59
C PHE A 63 1.49 6.61 -2.35
N ALA A 64 2.06 6.33 -1.17
CA ALA A 64 1.29 6.24 0.07
C ALA A 64 0.60 7.56 0.40
N GLY A 65 1.31 8.69 0.29
CA GLY A 65 0.76 10.02 0.58
C GLY A 65 -0.37 10.41 -0.38
N GLU A 66 -0.17 10.24 -1.69
CA GLU A 66 -1.20 10.57 -2.67
C GLU A 66 -2.40 9.62 -2.59
N PHE A 67 -2.16 8.31 -2.49
CA PHE A 67 -3.23 7.32 -2.42
C PHE A 67 -4.12 7.54 -1.19
N VAL A 68 -3.54 7.68 0.00
CA VAL A 68 -4.31 7.92 1.24
C VAL A 68 -5.15 9.18 1.11
N ARG A 69 -4.57 10.28 0.62
CA ARG A 69 -5.30 11.53 0.45
C ARG A 69 -6.49 11.34 -0.50
N ARG A 70 -6.25 10.80 -1.69
CA ARG A 70 -7.30 10.66 -2.72
C ARG A 70 -8.36 9.62 -2.37
N ALA A 71 -7.97 8.53 -1.71
CA ALA A 71 -8.89 7.50 -1.26
C ALA A 71 -9.80 8.03 -0.15
N ASN A 72 -9.26 8.80 0.81
CA ASN A 72 -10.05 9.43 1.86
C ASN A 72 -10.99 10.52 1.29
N ASP A 73 -10.50 11.37 0.37
CA ASP A 73 -11.32 12.41 -0.29
C ASP A 73 -12.51 11.80 -1.05
N ALA A 74 -12.36 10.56 -1.55
CA ALA A 74 -13.37 9.84 -2.33
C ALA A 74 -14.15 8.78 -1.50
N ASP A 75 -13.97 8.72 -0.18
CA ASP A 75 -14.58 7.74 0.72
C ASP A 75 -14.41 6.28 0.25
N ILE A 76 -13.19 5.95 -0.18
CA ILE A 76 -12.82 4.62 -0.65
C ILE A 76 -12.34 3.78 0.53
N GLU A 77 -12.86 2.57 0.66
CA GLU A 77 -12.40 1.61 1.66
C GLU A 77 -11.16 0.85 1.16
N TYR A 78 -10.08 0.86 1.95
CA TYR A 78 -8.82 0.24 1.58
C TYR A 78 -8.01 -0.33 2.75
N PHE A 79 -7.06 -1.21 2.42
CA PHE A 79 -5.91 -1.52 3.25
C PHE A 79 -4.62 -1.28 2.45
N LEU A 80 -3.70 -0.53 3.03
CA LEU A 80 -2.36 -0.37 2.47
C LEU A 80 -1.53 -1.63 2.74
N PHE A 81 -0.88 -2.12 1.68
CA PHE A 81 0.06 -3.22 1.73
C PHE A 81 1.49 -2.65 1.84
N GLU A 82 2.20 -2.83 2.94
CA GLU A 82 1.79 -3.52 4.18
C GLU A 82 2.40 -2.85 5.41
N VAL A 83 2.13 -3.38 6.61
CA VAL A 83 2.63 -2.73 7.83
C VAL A 83 4.15 -2.85 7.92
N PHE A 84 4.73 -4.06 7.78
CA PHE A 84 6.16 -4.29 8.00
C PHE A 84 6.83 -4.87 6.77
N ASP A 85 8.09 -4.50 6.55
CA ASP A 85 8.97 -5.19 5.61
C ASP A 85 9.10 -6.67 5.99
N GLU A 86 8.90 -7.56 5.03
CA GLU A 86 8.88 -9.02 5.23
C GLU A 86 10.07 -9.67 4.51
N ALA A 87 11.25 -9.67 5.15
CA ALA A 87 12.51 -10.14 4.54
C ALA A 87 12.45 -11.56 3.93
N TRP A 88 11.57 -12.41 4.44
CA TRP A 88 11.38 -13.79 3.97
C TRP A 88 10.73 -13.88 2.58
N LYS A 89 10.08 -12.82 2.07
CA LYS A 89 9.43 -12.82 0.75
C LYS A 89 10.41 -12.78 -0.42
N THR A 90 11.68 -12.46 -0.17
CA THR A 90 12.73 -12.39 -1.20
C THR A 90 12.82 -13.63 -2.07
N SER A 91 12.60 -14.82 -1.50
CA SER A 91 12.66 -16.08 -2.24
C SER A 91 11.54 -16.26 -3.27
N ALA A 92 10.38 -15.64 -3.05
CA ALA A 92 9.20 -15.79 -3.90
C ALA A 92 9.01 -14.60 -4.86
N GLU A 93 9.39 -13.40 -4.44
CA GLU A 93 9.01 -12.15 -5.11
C GLU A 93 10.22 -11.34 -5.61
N GLY A 94 11.46 -11.79 -5.38
CA GLY A 94 12.67 -11.00 -5.61
C GLY A 94 12.95 -10.01 -4.48
N VAL A 95 13.99 -9.16 -4.62
CA VAL A 95 14.37 -8.22 -3.55
C VAL A 95 13.19 -7.33 -3.17
N VAL A 96 12.40 -6.91 -4.15
CA VAL A 96 11.21 -6.09 -3.95
C VAL A 96 10.23 -6.64 -2.91
N GLY A 97 10.07 -7.97 -2.83
CA GLY A 97 9.12 -8.61 -1.90
C GLY A 97 9.38 -8.26 -0.43
N ALA A 98 10.63 -7.96 -0.07
CA ALA A 98 10.99 -7.61 1.29
C ALA A 98 10.68 -6.16 1.67
N HIS A 99 10.24 -5.30 0.76
CA HIS A 99 10.33 -3.85 0.92
C HIS A 99 9.02 -3.07 0.77
N TRP A 100 7.87 -3.74 0.90
CA TRP A 100 6.54 -3.12 0.82
C TRP A 100 6.08 -2.42 2.11
N GLY A 101 6.76 -2.65 3.23
CA GLY A 101 6.32 -2.16 4.54
C GLY A 101 6.32 -0.64 4.65
N LEU A 102 5.36 -0.08 5.38
CA LEU A 102 5.46 1.29 5.90
C LEU A 102 6.51 1.37 7.02
N TYR A 103 6.68 0.27 7.74
CA TYR A 103 7.68 0.06 8.77
C TYR A 103 8.71 -0.94 8.29
N ARG A 104 9.94 -0.83 8.80
CA ARG A 104 10.97 -1.85 8.64
C ARG A 104 10.61 -3.10 9.43
N SER A 105 11.25 -4.24 9.14
CA SER A 105 10.98 -5.52 9.82
C SER A 105 11.19 -5.47 11.35
N ASN A 106 11.97 -4.51 11.85
CA ASN A 106 12.18 -4.27 13.28
C ASN A 106 11.13 -3.35 13.92
N GLY A 107 10.05 -3.02 13.20
CA GLY A 107 8.96 -2.19 13.69
C GLY A 107 9.23 -0.69 13.71
N ARG A 108 10.40 -0.23 13.22
CA ARG A 108 10.67 1.21 13.07
C ARG A 108 10.01 1.75 11.82
N LEU A 109 9.32 2.88 11.94
CA LEU A 109 8.75 3.60 10.79
C LEU A 109 9.88 3.94 9.80
N LYS A 110 9.63 3.79 8.50
CA LYS A 110 10.56 4.29 7.48
C LYS A 110 10.60 5.82 7.57
N GLU A 111 11.79 6.39 7.72
CA GLU A 111 11.99 7.83 7.98
C GLU A 111 11.31 8.73 6.94
N VAL A 112 11.31 8.29 5.69
CA VAL A 112 10.63 8.96 4.56
C VAL A 112 9.12 9.14 4.78
N LEU A 113 8.50 8.38 5.68
CA LEU A 113 7.07 8.44 6.00
C LEU A 113 6.77 9.18 7.31
N SER A 114 7.79 9.71 8.00
CA SER A 114 7.65 10.30 9.35
C SER A 114 6.72 11.50 9.44
N ASP A 115 6.48 12.18 8.31
CA ASP A 115 5.55 13.31 8.22
C ASP A 115 4.14 12.89 7.76
N LEU A 116 4.00 11.68 7.21
CA LEU A 116 2.72 11.13 6.76
C LEU A 116 2.06 10.24 7.82
N LEU A 117 2.87 9.58 8.65
CA LEU A 117 2.41 8.58 9.60
C LEU A 117 2.99 8.87 10.99
N PRO A 118 2.25 8.61 12.07
CA PRO A 118 2.77 8.76 13.42
C PRO A 118 3.99 7.84 13.63
N ALA A 119 4.99 8.33 14.35
CA ALA A 119 6.16 7.54 14.72
C ALA A 119 5.75 6.43 15.72
N GLY A 120 5.43 5.25 15.18
CA GLY A 120 5.08 4.05 15.96
C GLY A 120 3.59 3.71 15.97
N ILE A 121 3.31 2.41 16.12
CA ILE A 121 1.98 1.89 16.44
C ILE A 121 1.90 1.79 17.96
N ASP A 122 1.72 2.92 18.65
CA ASP A 122 1.84 2.99 20.10
C ASP A 122 0.57 2.53 20.86
N ARG A 123 -0.16 1.56 20.30
CA ARG A 123 -1.34 0.98 20.95
C ARG A 123 -1.16 -0.53 21.11
N PRO A 124 -1.13 -1.07 22.35
CA PRO A 124 -1.31 -2.50 22.53
C PRO A 124 -2.62 -2.92 21.86
N ALA A 125 -2.62 -4.10 21.23
CA ALA A 125 -3.82 -4.71 20.67
C ALA A 125 -4.96 -4.57 21.70
N ARG A 126 -6.02 -3.85 21.34
CA ARG A 126 -7.19 -3.71 22.20
C ARG A 126 -7.74 -5.12 22.38
N VAL A 127 -7.55 -5.70 23.57
CA VAL A 127 -8.25 -6.94 23.94
C VAL A 127 -9.73 -6.62 23.86
N LEU A 128 -10.39 -7.08 22.80
CA LEU A 128 -11.84 -7.01 22.68
C LEU A 128 -12.38 -7.82 23.86
N ARG A 129 -12.99 -7.15 24.83
CA ARG A 129 -13.71 -7.85 25.88
C ARG A 129 -14.87 -8.60 25.22
N PRO A 130 -15.15 -9.85 25.61
CA PRO A 130 -16.30 -10.57 25.10
C PRO A 130 -17.56 -9.74 25.39
N VAL A 131 -18.40 -9.56 24.38
CA VAL A 131 -19.74 -9.03 24.60
C VAL A 131 -20.51 -10.14 25.31
N SER A 132 -20.95 -9.86 26.55
CA SER A 132 -21.86 -10.68 27.34
C SER A 132 -23.27 -10.66 26.77
#